data_AF-A0A523T7Y0-F1
#
_entry.id   AF-A0A523T7Y0-F1
#
_cell.length_a   1.000
_cell.length_b   1.000
_cell.length_c   1.000
_cell.angle_alpha   90.00
_cell.angle_beta   90.00
_cell.angle_gamma   90.00
#
_symmetry.space_group_name_H-M   'P 1'
#
loop_
_entity.id
_entity.type
_entity.pdbx_description
1 polymer ?
#
loop_
_entity_poly.entity_id
_entity_poly.type
_entity_poly.pdbx_seq_one_letter_code
_entity_poly.pdbx_strand_id
1 'polypeptide(L)' 'MFEILSDRLSTIFRKLSSRGKLSEKDIDDALRQVRLALLEADVNFRVVKDFTAKALLTPDSP' A
#
# COMPACT_ATOMS: atom_id res chain seq x y z
N MET A 1 10.58 13.59 8.03
CA MET A 1 9.43 13.48 7.10
C MET A 1 9.53 12.22 6.26
N PHE A 2 10.62 12.00 5.50
CA PHE A 2 10.85 10.76 4.75
C PHE A 2 10.95 9.50 5.64
N GLU A 3 11.65 9.59 6.78
CA GLU A 3 11.77 8.48 7.75
C GLU A 3 10.42 7.94 8.23
N ILE A 4 9.45 8.82 8.51
CA ILE A 4 8.10 8.43 8.98
C ILE A 4 7.36 7.64 7.90
N LEU A 5 7.52 8.02 6.63
CA LEU A 5 6.95 7.30 5.50
C LEU A 5 7.62 5.94 5.32
N SER A 6 8.95 5.89 5.39
CA SER A 6 9.72 4.63 5.33
C SER A 6 9.31 3.66 6.42
N ASP A 7 9.12 4.12 7.65
CA ASP A 7 8.69 3.28 8.77
C ASP A 7 7.27 2.73 8.59
N ARG A 8 6.33 3.57 8.13
CA ARG A 8 4.96 3.13 7.85
C ARG A 8 4.91 2.09 6.73
N LEU A 9 5.61 2.34 5.62
CA LEU A 9 5.65 1.41 4.50
C LEU A 9 6.32 0.09 4.92
N SER A 10 7.44 0.15 5.64
CA SER A 10 8.13 -1.04 6.15
C SER A 10 7.23 -1.89 7.05
N THR A 11 6.43 -1.24 7.90
CA THR A 11 5.47 -1.93 8.77
C THR A 11 4.36 -2.61 7.96
N ILE A 12 3.80 -1.92 6.96
CA ILE A 12 2.77 -2.48 6.07
C ILE A 12 3.33 -3.69 5.31
N PHE A 13 4.50 -3.55 4.67
CA PHE A 13 5.13 -4.64 3.92
C PHE A 13 5.51 -5.83 4.80
N ARG A 14 6.00 -5.60 6.02
CA ARG A 14 6.29 -6.67 6.99
C ARG A 14 5.03 -7.46 7.37
N LYS A 15 3.88 -6.79 7.46
CA LYS A 15 2.58 -7.43 7.71
C LYS A 15 2.09 -8.24 6.51
N LEU A 16 2.34 -7.79 5.28
CA LEU A 16 2.01 -8.59 4.10
C LEU A 16 2.95 -9.80 3.97
N SER A 17 4.26 -9.60 4.09
CA SER A 17 5.25 -10.67 3.91
C SER A 17 5.19 -11.75 5.00
N SER A 18 4.72 -11.41 6.20
CA SER A 18 4.51 -12.40 7.27
C SER A 18 3.32 -13.33 7.02
N ARG A 19 2.41 -12.97 6.10
CA ARG A 19 1.24 -13.80 5.78
C ARG A 19 1.57 -14.69 4.59
N GLY A 20 1.88 -15.96 4.86
CA GLY A 20 2.31 -16.94 3.85
C GLY A 20 1.33 -17.15 2.68
N LYS A 21 0.04 -16.81 2.86
CA LYS A 21 -0.92 -16.57 1.77
C LYS A 21 -1.62 -15.24 2.02
N LEU A 22 -1.59 -14.36 1.03
CA LEU A 22 -2.33 -13.11 1.02
C LEU A 22 -3.70 -13.35 0.37
N SER A 23 -4.78 -12.97 1.06
CA SER A 23 -6.10 -12.90 0.44
C SER A 23 -6.30 -11.54 -0.25
N GLU A 24 -7.25 -11.45 -1.19
CA GLU A 24 -7.62 -10.15 -1.79
C GLU A 24 -7.99 -9.11 -0.74
N LYS A 25 -8.70 -9.53 0.32
CA LYS A 25 -9.06 -8.68 1.45
C LYS A 25 -7.82 -8.11 2.16
N ASP A 26 -6.77 -8.91 2.31
CA ASP A 26 -5.53 -8.48 2.93
C ASP A 26 -4.77 -7.46 2.09
N ILE A 27 -4.85 -7.61 0.76
CA ILE A 27 -4.26 -6.68 -0.19
C ILE A 27 -5.05 -5.36 -0.18
N ASP A 28 -6.38 -5.41 -0.21
CA ASP A 28 -7.23 -4.22 -0.16
C ASP A 28 -7.02 -3.41 1.14
N ASP A 29 -7.00 -4.09 2.29
CA ASP A 29 -6.73 -3.45 3.57
C ASP A 29 -5.33 -2.83 3.63
N ALA A 30 -4.32 -3.49 3.05
CA ALA A 30 -2.98 -2.94 2.98
C ALA A 30 -2.90 -1.71 2.07
N LEU A 31 -3.50 -1.75 0.88
CA LEU A 31 -3.54 -0.64 -0.06
C LEU A 31 -4.25 0.57 0.54
N ARG A 32 -5.32 0.35 1.32
CA ARG A 32 -6.00 1.40 2.06
C ARG A 32 -5.08 2.07 3.10
N GLN A 33 -4.27 1.29 3.82
CA GLN A 33 -3.28 1.84 4.75
C GLN A 33 -2.17 2.62 4.05
N VAL A 34 -1.69 2.13 2.90
CA VAL A 34 -0.70 2.84 2.09
C VAL A 34 -1.26 4.18 1.60
N ARG A 35 -2.51 4.21 1.13
CA ARG A 35 -3.18 5.44 0.69
C ARG A 35 -3.26 6.47 1.81
N LEU A 36 -3.63 6.06 3.02
CA LEU A 36 -3.67 6.96 4.19
C LEU A 36 -2.27 7.47 4.55
N ALA A 37 -1.26 6.58 4.61
CA ALA A 37 0.11 6.96 4.93
C ALA A 37 0.70 7.96 3.94
N LEU A 38 0.38 7.83 2.65
CA LEU A 38 0.83 8.77 1.62
C LEU A 38 0.15 10.14 1.76
N LEU A 39 -1.16 10.17 2.04
CA LEU A 39 -1.88 11.43 2.24
C LEU A 39 -1.41 12.15 3.51
N GLU A 40 -1.14 11.42 4.60
CA GLU A 40 -0.59 11.98 5.84
C GLU A 40 0.84 12.54 5.67
N ALA A 41 1.57 12.07 4.67
CA ALA A 41 2.92 12.54 4.35
C ALA A 41 2.93 13.72 3.35
N ASP A 42 1.79 14.41 3.17
CA ASP A 42 1.60 15.49 2.19
C ASP A 42 1.89 15.09 0.73
N VAL A 43 1.69 13.82 0.38
CA VAL A 43 1.83 13.36 -1.02
C VAL A 43 0.58 13.74 -1.82
N ASN A 44 0.79 14.28 -3.03
CA ASN A 44 -0.29 14.69 -3.91
C ASN A 44 -1.25 13.53 -4.23
N PHE A 45 -2.55 13.78 -4.10
CA PHE A 45 -3.61 12.80 -4.36
C PHE A 45 -3.49 12.09 -5.72
N ARG A 46 -3.06 12.79 -6.78
CA ARG A 46 -2.86 12.17 -8.10
C ARG A 46 -1.81 11.06 -8.05
N VAL A 47 -0.70 11.31 -7.37
CA VAL A 47 0.38 10.32 -7.18
C VAL A 47 -0.12 9.13 -6.39
N VAL A 48 -0.89 9.38 -5.32
CA VAL A 48 -1.44 8.31 -4.48
C VAL A 48 -2.41 7.42 -5.27
N LYS A 49 -3.27 8.03 -6.08
CA LYS A 49 -4.24 7.32 -6.94
C LYS A 49 -3.53 6.48 -8.01
N ASP A 50 -2.54 7.04 -8.68
CA ASP A 50 -1.79 6.33 -9.72
C ASP A 50 -0.96 5.18 -9.13
N PHE A 51 -0.40 5.37 -7.94
CA PHE A 51 0.33 4.33 -7.23
C PHE A 51 -0.57 3.14 -6.84
N THR A 52 -1.74 3.41 -6.26
CA THR A 52 -2.69 2.35 -5.89
C THR A 52 -3.30 1.66 -7.10
N ALA A 53 -3.54 2.37 -8.21
CA ALA A 53 -4.01 1.78 -9.46
C ALA A 53 -2.99 0.81 -10.08
N LYS A 54 -1.70 1.13 -10.02
CA LYS A 54 -0.63 0.22 -10.48
C LYS A 54 -0.49 -1.03 -9.62
N ALA A 55 -0.69 -0.91 -8.31
CA ALA A 55 -0.61 -2.06 -7.41
C ALA A 55 -1.78 -3.05 -7.60
N LEU A 56 -2.93 -2.58 -8.10
CA LEU A 56 -4.10 -3.41 -8.44
C LEU A 56 -4.02 -4.06 -9.83
N LEU A 57 -3.04 -3.69 -10.67
CA LEU A 57 -2.79 -4.30 -11.99
C LEU A 57 -2.02 -5.63 -11.87
N THR A 58 -2.34 -6.45 -10.87
CA THR A 58 -1.88 -7.84 -10.85
C THR A 58 -2.48 -8.56 -12.06
N PRO A 59 -1.66 -9.18 -12.94
CA PRO A 59 -2.09 -9.81 -14.19
C PRO A 59 -2.88 -11.12 -14.00
N ASP A 60 -3.51 -11.32 -12.85
CA ASP A 60 -4.15 -12.58 -12.42
C ASP A 60 -5.63 -12.38 -12.05
N SER A 61 -6.34 -11.48 -12.74
CA SER A 61 -7.79 -11.65 -12.88
C SER A 61 -8.05 -12.59 -14.07
N PRO A 62 -8.83 -13.68 -13.91
CA PRO A 62 -9.25 -14.53 -15.02
C PRO A 62 -10.10 -13.77 -16.04
#